data_AF-A0A962A8A5-F1
#
_entry.id   AF-A0A962A8A5-F1
#
_cell.length_a   1.000
_cell.length_b   1.000
_cell.length_c   1.000
_cell.angle_alpha   90.00
_cell.angle_beta   90.00
_cell.angle_gamma   90.00
#
_symmetry.space_group_name_H-M   'P 1'
#
loop_
_entity.id
_entity.type
_entity.pdbx_description
1 polymer ?
#
loop_
_entity_poly.entity_id
_entity_poly.type
_entity_poly.pdbx_seq_one_letter_code
_entity_poly.pdbx_strand_id
1 'polypeptide(L)'
;MDKAEIAKLQAFLRRSFGNDGLRVAPDQKDPDNAANVSLGERRIATITLDDEDGDRSFAFAMKIPVGREVLQEYLRKLFENDKLKLVARARKTDSVELNSGEDFLGVISADDAKGSSYTLQIAILDFDLEDDGE
;
A
#
# COMPACT_ATOMS: atom_id res chain seq x y z
N MET A 1 11.37 -7.91 -11.23
CA MET A 1 11.69 -7.74 -9.81
C MET A 1 12.42 -8.98 -9.38
N ASP A 2 13.61 -8.83 -8.83
CA ASP A 2 14.38 -9.94 -8.31
C ASP A 2 13.85 -10.43 -6.96
N LYS A 3 14.37 -11.58 -6.51
CA LYS A 3 13.93 -12.21 -5.26
C LYS A 3 14.21 -11.34 -4.03
N ALA A 4 15.29 -10.57 -4.03
CA ALA A 4 15.65 -9.70 -2.92
C ALA A 4 14.70 -8.49 -2.85
N GLU A 5 14.38 -7.86 -3.98
CA GLU A 5 13.39 -6.78 -4.07
C GLU A 5 12.02 -7.23 -3.56
N ILE A 6 11.54 -8.41 -3.98
CA ILE A 6 10.27 -8.97 -3.50
C ILE A 6 10.28 -9.18 -1.99
N ALA A 7 11.39 -9.67 -1.43
CA ALA A 7 11.53 -9.87 0.01
C ALA A 7 11.52 -8.55 0.79
N LYS A 8 12.22 -7.52 0.28
CA LYS A 8 12.25 -6.17 0.86
C LYS A 8 10.89 -5.49 0.81
N LEU A 9 10.20 -5.54 -0.33
CA LEU A 9 8.83 -5.03 -0.47
C LEU A 9 7.88 -5.70 0.52
N GLN A 10 8.00 -7.02 0.71
CA GLN A 10 7.21 -7.73 1.71
C GLN A 10 7.53 -7.26 3.13
N ALA A 11 8.81 -7.12 3.49
CA ALA A 11 9.22 -6.65 4.80
C ALA A 11 8.71 -5.24 5.08
N PHE A 12 8.88 -4.32 4.13
CA PHE A 12 8.34 -2.96 4.18
C PHE A 12 6.84 -2.97 4.46
N LEU A 13 6.04 -3.66 3.63
CA LEU A 13 4.58 -3.68 3.78
C LEU A 13 4.14 -4.29 5.12
N ARG A 14 4.81 -5.34 5.61
CA ARG A 14 4.54 -5.93 6.93
C ARG A 14 4.76 -4.92 8.04
N ARG A 15 5.86 -4.16 8.00
CA ARG A 15 6.13 -3.08 8.96
C ARG A 15 5.12 -1.95 8.85
N SER A 16 4.89 -1.42 7.65
CA SER A 16 3.98 -0.29 7.39
C SER A 16 2.55 -0.57 7.87
N PHE A 17 2.02 -1.75 7.55
CA PHE A 17 0.66 -2.13 7.92
C PHE A 17 0.56 -2.86 9.26
N GLY A 18 1.69 -3.28 9.85
CA GLY A 18 1.72 -4.04 11.11
C GLY A 18 1.10 -5.44 11.01
N ASN A 19 1.24 -6.11 9.86
CA ASN A 19 0.63 -7.42 9.61
C ASN A 19 1.56 -8.39 8.88
N ASP A 20 2.05 -9.41 9.59
CA ASP A 20 2.97 -10.43 9.06
C ASP A 20 2.33 -11.41 8.05
N GLY A 21 1.00 -11.41 7.95
CA GLY A 21 0.25 -12.22 6.99
C GLY A 21 0.38 -11.74 5.54
N LEU A 22 0.93 -10.53 5.33
CA LEU A 22 1.16 -9.99 4.01
C LEU A 22 2.23 -10.80 3.27
N ARG A 23 1.92 -11.13 2.01
CA ARG A 23 2.81 -11.83 1.09
C ARG A 23 2.93 -11.08 -0.21
N VAL A 24 4.16 -10.95 -0.71
CA VAL A 24 4.45 -10.37 -2.03
C VAL A 24 5.01 -11.47 -2.91
N ALA A 25 4.49 -11.57 -4.14
CA ALA A 25 4.98 -12.50 -5.15
C ALA A 25 5.02 -11.80 -6.51
N PRO A 26 5.97 -12.15 -7.41
CA PRO A 26 5.99 -11.61 -8.76
C PRO A 26 4.65 -11.82 -9.48
N ASP A 27 4.28 -10.87 -10.33
CA ASP A 27 3.12 -11.05 -11.20
C ASP A 27 3.39 -12.17 -12.21
N GLN A 28 2.34 -12.92 -12.57
CA GLN A 28 2.49 -14.06 -13.49
C GLN A 28 2.68 -13.63 -14.94
N LYS A 29 2.16 -12.45 -15.31
CA LYS A 29 2.22 -11.92 -16.68
C LYS A 29 3.41 -10.99 -16.85
N ASP A 30 3.79 -10.29 -15.80
CA ASP A 30 4.87 -9.32 -15.80
C ASP A 30 5.74 -9.45 -14.54
N PRO A 31 6.47 -10.57 -14.37
CA PRO A 31 7.31 -10.80 -13.18
C PRO A 31 8.47 -9.82 -13.04
N ASP A 32 8.85 -9.16 -14.15
CA ASP A 32 9.96 -8.22 -14.19
C ASP A 32 9.55 -6.83 -13.68
N ASN A 33 8.30 -6.40 -13.88
CA ASN A 33 7.86 -5.04 -13.52
C ASN A 33 6.65 -5.00 -12.59
N ALA A 34 6.07 -6.13 -12.21
CA ALA A 34 4.92 -6.16 -11.32
C ALA A 34 4.99 -7.27 -10.26
N ALA A 35 4.34 -7.00 -9.13
CA ALA A 35 4.12 -7.96 -8.07
C ALA A 35 2.71 -7.86 -7.48
N ASN A 36 2.27 -8.96 -6.86
CA ASN A 36 0.97 -9.12 -6.24
C ASN A 36 1.12 -9.22 -4.74
N VAL A 37 0.31 -8.43 -4.03
CA VAL A 37 0.24 -8.47 -2.58
C VAL A 37 -1.01 -9.22 -2.17
N SER A 38 -0.84 -10.23 -1.33
CA SER A 38 -1.92 -11.07 -0.84
C SER A 38 -1.94 -11.10 0.69
N LEU A 39 -3.13 -11.27 1.24
CA LEU A 39 -3.37 -11.55 2.65
C LEU A 39 -4.12 -12.88 2.73
N GLY A 40 -3.47 -13.91 3.28
CA GLY A 40 -3.93 -15.28 3.14
C GLY A 40 -3.95 -15.72 1.66
N GLU A 41 -5.08 -16.22 1.19
CA GLU A 41 -5.27 -16.66 -0.20
C GLU A 41 -5.80 -15.54 -1.13
N ARG A 42 -6.14 -14.38 -0.57
CA ARG A 42 -6.73 -13.26 -1.32
C ARG A 42 -5.67 -12.28 -1.77
N ARG A 43 -5.58 -12.02 -3.08
CA ARG A 43 -4.88 -10.85 -3.63
C ARG A 43 -5.63 -9.58 -3.24
N ILE A 44 -4.93 -8.63 -2.64
CA ILE A 44 -5.51 -7.36 -2.19
C ILE A 44 -4.95 -6.16 -2.97
N ALA A 45 -3.70 -6.24 -3.43
CA ALA A 45 -3.04 -5.11 -4.07
C ALA A 45 -2.05 -5.55 -5.15
N THR A 46 -1.57 -4.56 -5.90
CA THR A 46 -0.52 -4.69 -6.90
C THR A 46 0.62 -3.73 -6.60
N ILE A 47 1.82 -4.11 -6.97
CA ILE A 47 3.00 -3.25 -6.98
C ILE A 47 3.49 -3.20 -8.41
N THR A 48 3.79 -2.01 -8.93
CA THR A 48 4.45 -1.82 -10.22
C THR A 48 5.79 -1.12 -9.99
N LEU A 49 6.84 -1.66 -10.61
CA LEU A 49 8.15 -1.03 -10.68
C LEU A 49 8.07 0.11 -11.70
N ASP A 50 8.56 1.27 -11.28
CA ASP A 50 8.86 2.40 -12.14
C ASP A 50 10.37 2.65 -12.07
N ASP A 51 11.00 2.61 -13.23
CA ASP A 51 12.45 2.78 -13.44
C ASP A 51 12.68 3.85 -14.52
N GLU A 52 11.74 4.82 -14.63
CA GLU A 52 11.92 5.97 -15.50
C GLU A 52 13.06 6.86 -14.95
N ASP A 53 13.97 7.26 -15.83
CA ASP A 53 15.09 8.18 -15.57
C ASP A 53 16.17 7.71 -14.56
N GLY A 54 16.18 6.42 -14.19
CA GLY A 54 17.18 5.82 -13.31
C GLY A 54 16.92 6.00 -11.81
N ASP A 55 15.78 6.61 -11.46
CA ASP A 55 15.25 6.64 -10.09
C ASP A 55 14.25 5.50 -9.93
N ARG A 56 14.70 4.38 -9.35
CA ARG A 56 13.82 3.24 -9.09
C ARG A 56 12.83 3.53 -7.97
N SER A 57 11.57 3.28 -8.26
CA SER A 57 10.48 3.38 -7.30
C SER A 57 9.42 2.31 -7.53
N PHE A 58 8.62 2.04 -6.52
CA PHE A 58 7.56 1.06 -6.57
C PHE A 58 6.24 1.70 -6.19
N ALA A 59 5.25 1.57 -7.07
CA ALA A 59 3.90 2.06 -6.82
C ALA A 59 3.01 0.91 -6.32
N PHE A 60 2.65 0.94 -5.04
CA PHE A 60 1.65 0.05 -4.47
C PHE A 60 0.26 0.64 -4.66
N ALA A 61 -0.68 -0.18 -5.15
CA ALA A 61 -2.08 0.19 -5.36
C ALA A 61 -3.04 -0.88 -4.83
N MET A 62 -3.95 -0.49 -3.93
CA MET A 62 -4.97 -1.36 -3.34
C MET A 62 -6.36 -0.78 -3.53
N LYS A 63 -7.29 -1.58 -4.08
CA LYS A 63 -8.71 -1.21 -4.19
C LYS A 63 -9.44 -1.45 -2.88
N ILE A 64 -10.23 -0.46 -2.48
CA ILE A 64 -11.00 -0.46 -1.23
C ILE A 64 -12.48 -0.25 -1.58
N PRO A 65 -13.27 -1.33 -1.64
CA PRO A 65 -14.65 -1.30 -2.11
C PRO A 65 -15.63 -0.89 -1.00
N VAL A 66 -15.30 0.16 -0.23
CA VAL A 66 -16.17 0.70 0.82
C VAL A 66 -16.17 2.23 0.80
N GLY A 67 -17.26 2.83 1.30
CA GLY A 67 -17.39 4.28 1.39
C GLY A 67 -16.59 4.94 2.51
N ARG A 68 -16.51 6.27 2.46
CA ARG A 68 -15.69 7.10 3.37
C ARG A 68 -15.95 6.87 4.86
N GLU A 69 -17.21 6.60 5.21
CA GLU A 69 -17.68 6.51 6.60
C GLU A 69 -17.10 5.30 7.33
N VAL A 70 -16.89 4.19 6.63
CA VAL A 70 -16.38 2.93 7.20
C VAL A 70 -14.94 2.62 6.80
N LEU A 71 -14.34 3.49 5.97
CA LEU A 71 -13.01 3.27 5.37
C LEU A 71 -11.91 2.95 6.39
N GLN A 72 -11.84 3.70 7.50
CA GLN A 72 -10.81 3.47 8.52
C GLN A 72 -11.00 2.14 9.24
N GLU A 73 -12.24 1.85 9.66
CA GLU A 73 -12.55 0.60 10.36
C GLU A 73 -12.32 -0.61 9.46
N TYR A 74 -12.65 -0.50 8.18
CA TYR A 74 -12.35 -1.52 7.18
C TYR A 74 -10.85 -1.82 7.12
N LEU A 75 -9.99 -0.80 7.03
CA LEU A 75 -8.54 -1.00 6.98
C LEU A 75 -7.97 -1.60 8.27
N ARG A 76 -8.43 -1.12 9.43
CA ARG A 76 -8.03 -1.68 10.73
C ARG A 76 -8.39 -3.15 10.86
N LYS A 77 -9.60 -3.53 10.42
CA LYS A 77 -10.05 -4.93 10.41
C LYS A 77 -9.29 -5.78 9.39
N LEU A 78 -9.03 -5.22 8.19
CA LEU A 78 -8.32 -5.93 7.14
C LEU A 78 -6.89 -6.28 7.56
N PHE A 79 -6.16 -5.34 8.18
CA PHE A 79 -4.78 -5.53 8.60
C PHE A 79 -4.62 -5.91 10.08
N GLU A 80 -5.72 -6.05 10.83
CA GLU A 80 -5.70 -6.32 12.27
C GLU A 80 -4.82 -5.33 13.06
N ASN A 81 -4.84 -4.05 12.65
CA ASN A 81 -3.98 -2.99 13.19
C ASN A 81 -4.77 -1.71 13.52
N ASP A 82 -5.01 -1.49 14.81
CA ASP A 82 -5.73 -0.30 15.31
C ASP A 82 -4.94 1.01 15.25
N LYS A 83 -3.63 0.96 14.96
CA LYS A 83 -2.80 2.16 14.80
C LYS A 83 -3.05 2.89 13.48
N LEU A 84 -3.70 2.24 12.51
CA LEU A 84 -4.05 2.86 11.24
C LEU A 84 -5.06 3.99 11.46
N LYS A 85 -4.75 5.18 10.92
CA LYS A 85 -5.56 6.39 11.06
C LYS A 85 -5.69 7.11 9.73
N LEU A 86 -6.87 7.66 9.48
CA LEU A 86 -7.10 8.55 8.34
C LEU A 86 -6.94 10.00 8.77
N VAL A 87 -6.07 10.73 8.07
CA VAL A 87 -5.88 12.17 8.27
C VAL A 87 -6.50 12.92 7.09
N ALA A 88 -7.29 13.94 7.37
CA ALA A 88 -7.94 14.74 6.34
C ALA A 88 -6.92 15.67 5.68
N ARG A 89 -6.95 15.74 4.35
CA ARG A 89 -6.12 16.69 3.59
C ARG A 89 -6.83 18.03 3.50
N ALA A 90 -6.16 19.11 3.89
CA ALA A 90 -6.76 20.44 3.89
C ALA A 90 -7.29 20.79 2.47
N ARG A 91 -8.59 21.10 2.38
CA ARG A 91 -9.33 21.46 1.15
C ARG A 91 -9.57 20.34 0.12
N LYS A 92 -9.16 19.10 0.37
CA LYS A 92 -9.45 17.95 -0.52
C LYS A 92 -10.39 16.97 0.15
N THR A 93 -11.62 16.87 -0.34
CA THR A 93 -12.65 15.94 0.19
C THR A 93 -12.63 14.58 -0.51
N ASP A 94 -11.93 14.50 -1.64
CA ASP A 94 -11.79 13.31 -2.47
C ASP A 94 -10.64 12.40 -2.01
N SER A 95 -9.80 12.85 -1.08
CA SER A 95 -8.64 12.09 -0.61
C SER A 95 -8.34 12.29 0.87
N VAL A 96 -7.70 11.28 1.45
CA VAL A 96 -7.20 11.27 2.83
C VAL A 96 -5.80 10.67 2.85
N GLU A 97 -5.05 10.99 3.89
CA GLU A 97 -3.76 10.37 4.18
C GLU A 97 -3.99 9.18 5.10
N LEU A 98 -3.31 8.06 4.82
CA LEU A 98 -3.26 6.91 5.71
C LEU A 98 -1.97 6.96 6.50
N ASN A 99 -2.09 6.94 7.82
CA ASN A 99 -0.96 6.92 8.73
C ASN A 99 -0.99 5.68 9.62
N SER A 100 0.16 5.20 10.07
CA SER A 100 0.32 4.21 11.15
C SER A 100 0.95 4.91 12.34
N GLY A 101 0.18 5.21 13.38
CA GLY A 101 0.68 6.06 14.46
C GLY A 101 0.94 7.49 13.98
N GLU A 102 2.22 7.91 13.98
CA GLU A 102 2.67 9.22 13.49
C GLU A 102 3.24 9.15 12.06
N ASP A 103 3.51 7.95 11.56
CA ASP A 103 4.14 7.72 10.27
C ASP A 103 3.13 7.77 9.12
N PHE A 104 3.44 8.55 8.08
CA PHE A 104 2.65 8.61 6.85
C PHE A 104 2.94 7.38 5.98
N LEU A 105 1.89 6.68 5.53
CA LEU A 105 2.02 5.52 4.65
C LEU A 105 1.67 5.85 3.20
N GLY A 106 0.63 6.65 2.96
CA GLY A 106 0.17 6.89 1.60
C GLY A 106 -1.13 7.65 1.49
N VAL A 107 -1.62 7.80 0.27
CA VAL A 107 -2.85 8.56 -0.03
C VAL A 107 -3.96 7.60 -0.43
N ILE A 108 -5.14 7.80 0.12
CA ILE A 108 -6.36 7.10 -0.30
C ILE A 108 -7.25 8.10 -1.03
N SER A 109 -7.54 7.83 -2.30
CA SER A 109 -8.32 8.70 -3.18
C SER A 109 -9.61 8.02 -3.61
N ALA A 110 -10.71 8.78 -3.69
CA ALA A 110 -12.00 8.28 -4.16
C ALA A 110 -11.90 7.91 -5.65
N ASP A 111 -12.47 6.76 -6.02
CA ASP A 111 -12.53 6.34 -7.43
C ASP A 111 -13.65 7.06 -8.20
N ASP A 112 -14.63 7.62 -7.48
CA ASP A 112 -15.80 8.29 -8.05
C ASP A 112 -16.26 9.47 -7.17
N ALA A 113 -17.08 10.36 -7.75
CA ALA A 113 -17.59 11.55 -7.07
C ALA A 113 -18.54 11.24 -5.90
N LYS A 114 -19.10 10.03 -5.82
CA LYS A 114 -19.95 9.60 -4.70
C LYS A 114 -19.11 9.05 -3.53
N GLY A 115 -17.82 8.79 -3.74
CA GLY A 115 -16.94 8.18 -2.73
C GLY A 115 -17.39 6.77 -2.35
N SER A 116 -17.86 5.98 -3.33
CA SER A 116 -18.38 4.62 -3.08
C SER A 116 -17.25 3.58 -2.98
N SER A 117 -16.12 3.84 -3.65
CA SER A 117 -14.88 3.10 -3.49
C SER A 117 -13.68 4.03 -3.52
N TYR A 118 -12.55 3.51 -3.03
CA TYR A 118 -11.29 4.22 -2.94
C TYR A 118 -10.13 3.36 -3.43
N THR A 119 -9.03 4.03 -3.79
CA THR A 119 -7.74 3.40 -4.03
C THR A 119 -6.71 3.94 -3.05
N LEU A 120 -6.04 3.06 -2.31
CA LEU A 120 -4.83 3.40 -1.56
C LEU A 120 -3.63 3.32 -2.50
N GLN A 121 -2.85 4.39 -2.55
CA GLN A 121 -1.59 4.50 -3.29
C GLN A 121 -0.46 4.80 -2.31
N ILE A 122 0.62 4.01 -2.40
CA ILE A 122 1.87 4.22 -1.67
C ILE A 122 2.99 4.27 -2.69
N ALA A 123 3.81 5.32 -2.65
CA ALA A 123 5.07 5.38 -3.36
C ALA A 123 6.15 4.85 -2.42
N ILE A 124 6.88 3.83 -2.86
CA ILE A 124 7.95 3.19 -2.09
C ILE A 124 9.24 3.46 -2.86
N LEU A 125 10.19 4.11 -2.21
CA LEU A 125 11.48 4.47 -2.79
C LEU A 125 12.53 3.46 -2.35
N ASP A 126 13.65 3.38 -3.09
CA ASP A 126 14.70 2.41 -2.76
C ASP A 126 15.20 2.53 -1.32
N PHE A 127 15.35 3.76 -0.78
CA PHE A 127 15.77 3.96 0.60
C PHE A 127 14.75 3.46 1.63
N ASP A 128 13.45 3.43 1.30
CA ASP A 128 12.41 2.86 2.18
C ASP A 128 12.59 1.34 2.34
N LEU A 129 13.25 0.71 1.36
CA LEU A 129 13.58 -0.71 1.32
C LEU A 129 14.96 -1.02 1.91
N GLU A 130 15.77 0.01 2.19
CA GLU A 130 17.11 -0.11 2.79
C GLU A 130 17.07 -0.05 4.32
N ASP A 131 15.92 0.29 4.92
CA ASP A 131 15.70 0.29 6.37
C ASP A 131 15.55 -1.16 6.90
N ASP A 132 16.64 -1.92 6.79
CA ASP A 132 16.94 -3.12 7.59
C ASP A 132 18.15 -2.80 8.51
N GLY A 133 18.14 -1.61 9.12
CA GLY A 133 19.22 -1.09 9.96
C GLY A 133 19.00 -1.30 11.47
N GLU A 134 19.40 -2.47 11.97
CA GLU A 134 20.16 -2.78 13.21
C GLU A 134 19.85 -4.18 13.78
#